data_AF-A0A2P9AUK7-F1
#
_entry.id   AF-A0A2P9AUK7-F1
#
_cell.length_a   1.000
_cell.length_b   1.000
_cell.length_c   1.000
_cell.angle_alpha   90.00
_cell.angle_beta   90.00
_cell.angle_gamma   90.00
#
_symmetry.space_group_name_H-M   'P 1'
#
loop_
_entity.id
_entity.type
_entity.pdbx_description
1 polymer ?
#
loop_
_entity_poly.entity_id
_entity_poly.type
_entity_poly.pdbx_seq_one_letter_code
_entity_poly.pdbx_strand_id
1 'polypeptide(L)'
;MNEANTNRTVIDLGRSIAHARIRDRPEQELTFPFSLLTLENYSANRPPPRLTVRDQFKVVGLSQRESGYWYEMNSEEVVDAAEGVDALPEFQRAYGYVDTVKLYPTRAWIDVYEAMFRDTEALTSFIATWLVPRLFTAENHALLSGPYGLPNMSSIANVEWVSGDLGICALEACNTVEQQGATAGGMFLNPRDYWKMVQTSDAVRKLEPRGVRITRTRLVTENQGIESDFDLGTRLFEAGSATVKIGEAGKAADGGRIYQLGASFKERLVVSLPMAVVMFEMSQIGTTEDHRNVFFYYGVLMAGGAFIALQDNAFMLQLTAICFCLAFYAVYGLIPASISKTATPENAHEYIRDRQRLSMFRYNLWEFHGRQIQNSVGPLRYLLYCRGRRRFCGLPHADLAC
;
A
#
# COMPACT_ATOMS: atom_id res chain seq x y z
N MET A 1 9.20 19.90 23.67
CA MET A 1 10.08 19.55 24.80
C MET A 1 11.51 19.79 24.34
N ASN A 2 12.30 20.63 25.00
CA ASN A 2 13.65 20.97 24.51
C ASN A 2 14.61 19.77 24.77
N GLU A 3 15.57 19.54 23.88
CA GLU A 3 16.46 18.35 23.83
C GLU A 3 17.16 18.07 25.18
N ALA A 4 17.53 19.13 25.90
CA ALA A 4 18.11 19.06 27.25
C ALA A 4 17.19 18.42 28.31
N ASN A 5 15.88 18.63 28.23
CA ASN A 5 14.92 18.01 29.17
C ASN A 5 14.72 16.52 28.88
N THR A 6 14.79 16.12 27.61
CA THR A 6 14.71 14.71 27.21
C THR A 6 15.93 13.93 27.71
N ASN A 7 17.14 14.50 27.56
CA ASN A 7 18.37 13.90 28.05
C ASN A 7 18.40 13.73 29.58
N ARG A 8 17.85 14.69 30.33
CA ARG A 8 17.73 14.58 31.79
C ARG A 8 16.80 13.43 32.20
N THR A 9 15.67 13.29 31.51
CA THR A 9 14.65 12.26 31.77
C THR A 9 15.19 10.84 31.51
N VAL A 10 16.04 10.66 30.50
CA VAL A 10 16.67 9.38 30.15
C VAL A 10 17.75 8.98 31.15
N ILE A 11 18.63 9.92 31.54
CA ILE A 11 19.67 9.68 32.56
C ILE A 11 19.01 9.34 33.91
N ASP A 12 17.88 9.98 34.21
CA ASP A 12 17.11 9.68 35.41
C ASP A 12 16.44 8.29 35.35
N LEU A 13 16.13 7.74 34.17
CA LEU A 13 15.57 6.39 34.02
C LEU A 13 16.55 5.29 34.46
N GLY A 14 17.75 5.23 33.88
CA GLY A 14 18.72 4.18 34.23
C GLY A 14 19.22 4.29 35.65
N ARG A 15 19.39 5.52 36.16
CA ARG A 15 19.68 5.76 37.59
C ARG A 15 18.55 5.28 38.49
N SER A 16 17.29 5.56 38.13
CA SER A 16 16.12 5.11 38.92
C SER A 16 16.03 3.59 38.96
N ILE A 17 16.26 2.91 37.83
CA ILE A 17 16.25 1.44 37.74
C ILE A 17 17.39 0.83 38.58
N ALA A 18 18.61 1.37 38.48
CA ALA A 18 19.73 0.91 39.29
C ALA A 18 19.51 1.12 40.79
N HIS A 19 19.04 2.29 41.20
CA HIS A 19 18.73 2.60 42.60
C HIS A 19 17.59 1.74 43.15
N ALA A 20 16.58 1.44 42.33
CA ALA A 20 15.51 0.53 42.70
C ALA A 20 16.11 -0.83 43.08
N ARG A 21 16.96 -1.42 42.21
CA ARG A 21 17.56 -2.73 42.46
C ARG A 21 18.31 -2.83 43.79
N ILE A 22 19.00 -1.76 44.21
CA ILE A 22 19.79 -1.69 45.46
C ILE A 22 18.92 -1.92 46.72
N ARG A 23 17.58 -1.82 46.64
CA ARG A 23 16.68 -2.00 47.79
C ARG A 23 16.35 -3.46 48.16
N ASP A 24 17.06 -4.46 47.64
CA ASP A 24 16.97 -5.89 48.00
C ASP A 24 15.58 -6.55 47.97
N ARG A 25 14.61 -5.95 47.28
CA ARG A 25 13.32 -6.59 47.01
C ARG A 25 13.38 -7.39 45.70
N PRO A 26 12.89 -8.65 45.69
CA PRO A 26 12.98 -9.54 44.53
C PRO A 26 12.14 -9.07 43.34
N GLU A 27 11.07 -8.31 43.60
CA GLU A 27 10.22 -7.69 42.59
C GLU A 27 10.06 -6.21 42.88
N GLN A 28 10.26 -5.39 41.85
CA GLN A 28 10.07 -3.95 41.95
C GLN A 28 9.30 -3.41 40.77
N GLU A 29 8.49 -2.39 41.03
CA GLU A 29 7.70 -1.70 40.03
C GLU A 29 7.97 -0.19 40.16
N LEU A 30 8.39 0.41 39.05
CA LEU A 30 8.67 1.83 38.92
C LEU A 30 7.67 2.45 37.95
N THR A 31 7.03 3.54 38.34
CA THR A 31 6.13 4.30 37.48
C THR A 31 6.79 5.61 37.09
N PHE A 32 6.79 5.88 35.79
CA PHE A 32 7.32 7.08 35.18
C PHE A 32 6.16 7.93 34.65
N PRO A 33 6.12 9.25 34.95
CA PRO A 33 5.05 10.15 34.52
C PRO A 33 5.23 10.62 33.06
N PHE A 34 5.78 9.75 32.22
CA PHE A 34 6.01 9.99 30.80
C PHE A 34 5.97 8.67 30.03
N SER A 35 5.73 8.74 28.71
CA SER A 35 5.81 7.58 27.83
C SER A 35 7.28 7.25 27.52
N LEU A 36 7.67 5.98 27.65
CA LEU A 36 9.02 5.54 27.29
C LEU A 36 9.31 5.68 25.78
N LEU A 37 8.28 5.87 24.96
CA LEU A 37 8.42 6.07 23.52
C LEU A 37 9.00 7.45 23.18
N THR A 38 8.88 8.44 24.07
CA THR A 38 9.51 9.77 23.84
C THR A 38 11.04 9.73 23.95
N LEU A 39 11.61 8.58 24.35
CA LEU A 39 13.06 8.36 24.48
C LEU A 39 13.76 8.10 23.13
N GLU A 40 13.02 7.93 22.02
CA GLU A 40 13.60 7.76 20.67
C GLU A 40 14.49 8.94 20.24
N ASN A 41 14.17 10.14 20.74
CA ASN A 41 14.94 11.36 20.52
C ASN A 41 16.36 11.33 21.14
N TYR A 42 16.72 10.28 21.89
CA TYR A 42 18.01 10.18 22.58
C TYR A 42 19.18 9.79 21.67
N SER A 43 18.95 9.28 20.46
CA SER A 43 20.05 8.99 19.53
C SER A 43 20.43 10.25 18.74
N ALA A 44 21.12 11.17 19.41
CA ALA A 44 21.51 12.50 18.89
C ALA A 44 22.33 12.50 17.58
N ASN A 45 22.76 11.33 17.08
CA ASN A 45 23.55 11.19 15.86
C ASN A 45 22.86 10.35 14.76
N ARG A 46 21.57 10.02 14.89
CA ARG A 46 20.84 9.35 13.81
C ARG A 46 20.24 10.39 12.85
N PRO A 47 20.26 10.13 11.53
CA PRO A 47 19.40 10.87 10.61
C PRO A 47 17.95 10.82 11.14
N PRO A 48 17.10 11.82 10.79
CA PRO A 48 15.76 11.93 11.34
C PRO A 48 15.08 10.56 11.33
N PRO A 49 14.53 10.14 12.49
CA PRO A 49 14.00 8.80 12.63
C PRO A 49 12.99 8.55 11.51
N ARG A 50 12.98 7.31 11.01
CA ARG A 50 11.96 6.90 10.04
C ARG A 50 10.60 7.18 10.67
N LEU A 51 9.68 7.78 9.93
CA LEU A 51 8.29 7.93 10.36
C LEU A 51 7.80 6.60 10.95
N THR A 52 7.44 6.63 12.23
CA THR A 52 6.88 5.49 12.93
C THR A 52 5.39 5.34 12.57
N VAL A 53 4.78 4.23 12.98
CA VAL A 53 3.32 4.08 12.84
C VAL A 53 2.60 5.12 13.69
N ARG A 54 3.13 5.38 14.89
CA ARG A 54 2.62 6.37 15.84
C ARG A 54 2.59 7.78 15.26
N ASP A 55 3.61 8.17 14.50
CA ASP A 55 3.75 9.54 13.96
C ASP A 55 2.65 9.93 12.97
N GLN A 56 1.94 8.94 12.41
CA GLN A 56 0.79 9.17 11.55
C GLN A 56 -0.44 9.63 12.35
N PHE A 57 -0.51 9.30 13.64
CA PHE A 57 -1.71 9.49 14.45
C PHE A 57 -1.60 10.72 15.34
N LYS A 58 -2.74 11.40 15.50
CA LYS A 58 -2.89 12.40 16.55
C LYS A 58 -2.96 11.73 17.93
N VAL A 59 -1.96 12.01 18.76
CA VAL A 59 -1.87 11.48 20.12
C VAL A 59 -2.67 12.34 21.10
N VAL A 60 -3.47 11.70 21.95
CA VAL A 60 -4.25 12.33 23.02
C VAL A 60 -3.85 11.73 24.37
N GLY A 61 -3.23 12.54 25.23
CA GLY A 61 -2.87 12.13 26.58
C GLY A 61 -4.06 12.19 27.54
N LEU A 62 -4.39 11.07 28.20
CA LEU A 62 -5.44 10.98 29.22
C LEU A 62 -4.97 11.39 30.62
N SER A 63 -3.71 11.78 30.79
CA SER A 63 -3.15 12.17 32.09
C SER A 63 -3.81 13.40 32.73
N GLN A 64 -4.57 14.19 31.97
CA GLN A 64 -5.21 15.42 32.44
C GLN A 64 -6.75 15.38 32.46
N ARG A 65 -7.41 14.43 31.77
CA ARG A 65 -8.88 14.31 31.76
C ARG A 65 -9.33 12.94 31.24
N GLU A 66 -10.39 12.38 31.83
CA GLU A 66 -11.17 11.32 31.19
C GLU A 66 -11.87 11.92 29.96
N SER A 67 -11.41 11.56 28.77
CA SER A 67 -12.03 12.01 27.53
C SER A 67 -12.78 10.85 26.90
N GLY A 68 -14.09 11.03 26.76
CA GLY A 68 -14.85 10.29 25.76
C GLY A 68 -14.52 10.75 24.34
N TYR A 69 -15.09 10.09 23.35
CA TYR A 69 -14.95 10.47 21.95
C TYR A 69 -16.24 10.26 21.18
N TRP A 70 -16.42 11.10 20.17
CA TRP A 70 -17.46 10.95 19.17
C TRP A 70 -16.92 10.12 18.00
N TYR A 71 -17.76 9.31 17.41
CA TYR A 71 -17.43 8.53 16.22
C TYR A 71 -18.62 8.48 15.26
N GLU A 72 -18.32 8.33 13.98
CA GLU A 72 -19.30 8.09 12.94
C GLU A 72 -19.79 6.65 13.01
N MET A 73 -21.10 6.47 13.03
CA MET A 73 -21.71 5.14 13.00
C MET A 73 -21.79 4.64 11.57
N ASN A 74 -21.50 3.35 11.38
CA ASN A 74 -21.87 2.63 10.17
C ASN A 74 -23.36 2.30 10.21
N SER A 75 -24.23 3.31 10.09
CA SER A 75 -25.68 3.09 10.02
C SER A 75 -26.16 3.20 8.58
N GLU A 76 -27.02 2.25 8.17
CA GLU A 76 -27.86 2.37 6.97
C GLU A 76 -29.00 3.39 7.17
N GLU A 77 -29.17 3.91 8.39
CA GLU A 77 -30.07 5.02 8.67
C GLU A 77 -29.54 6.28 7.98
N VAL A 78 -30.09 6.55 6.80
CA VAL A 78 -29.96 7.82 6.10
C VAL A 78 -30.61 8.88 6.99
N VAL A 79 -29.77 9.72 7.59
CA VAL A 79 -30.26 10.96 8.21
C VAL A 79 -30.68 11.89 7.07
N ASP A 80 -31.87 12.50 7.17
CA ASP A 80 -32.32 13.50 6.19
C ASP A 80 -31.22 14.56 6.03
N ALA A 81 -30.65 14.62 4.84
CA ALA A 81 -29.56 15.53 4.53
C ALA A 81 -30.05 16.99 4.54
N ALA A 82 -29.13 17.91 4.74
CA ALA A 82 -29.42 19.34 4.64
C ALA A 82 -29.97 19.67 3.23
N GLU A 83 -31.00 20.54 3.16
CA GLU A 83 -31.63 20.94 1.89
C GLU A 83 -30.58 21.34 0.83
N GLY A 84 -30.59 20.64 -0.30
CA GLY A 84 -29.72 20.93 -1.45
C GLY A 84 -28.37 20.21 -1.47
N VAL A 85 -28.11 19.28 -0.53
CA VAL A 85 -26.85 18.51 -0.44
C VAL A 85 -27.08 17.00 -0.42
N ASP A 86 -28.27 16.55 -0.83
CA ASP A 86 -28.74 15.15 -0.77
C ASP A 86 -27.85 14.12 -1.50
N ALA A 87 -26.84 14.56 -2.26
CA ALA A 87 -25.99 13.72 -3.09
C ALA A 87 -24.63 13.33 -2.47
N LEU A 88 -24.22 13.95 -1.36
CA LEU A 88 -22.87 13.77 -0.81
C LEU A 88 -22.85 12.80 0.40
N PRO A 89 -22.05 11.71 0.37
CA PRO A 89 -22.06 10.66 1.39
C PRO A 89 -21.78 11.13 2.83
N GLU A 90 -21.06 12.23 3.01
CA GLU A 90 -20.68 12.77 4.31
C GLU A 90 -21.84 13.45 5.06
N PHE A 91 -22.93 13.83 4.37
CA PHE A 91 -24.07 14.53 4.98
C PHE A 91 -25.16 13.62 5.56
N GLN A 92 -25.08 12.31 5.31
CA GLN A 92 -26.12 11.34 5.70
C GLN A 92 -25.72 10.49 6.92
N ARG A 93 -24.73 10.95 7.70
CA ARG A 93 -24.08 10.12 8.73
C ARG A 93 -24.61 10.35 10.14
N ALA A 94 -24.82 9.24 10.86
CA ALA A 94 -25.13 9.27 12.29
C ALA A 94 -23.85 9.25 13.14
N TYR A 95 -23.93 9.79 14.35
CA TYR A 95 -22.80 9.88 15.27
C TYR A 95 -23.11 9.24 16.62
N GLY A 96 -22.15 8.48 17.15
CA GLY A 96 -22.16 7.92 18.49
C GLY A 96 -21.17 8.61 19.41
N TYR A 97 -21.35 8.40 20.71
CA TYR A 97 -20.45 8.88 21.75
C TYR A 97 -20.09 7.74 22.69
N VAL A 98 -18.81 7.67 23.07
CA VAL A 98 -18.31 6.75 24.08
C VAL A 98 -17.75 7.58 25.23
N ASP A 99 -18.31 7.43 26.43
CA ASP A 99 -17.92 8.21 27.62
C ASP A 99 -16.49 7.94 28.10
N THR A 100 -15.99 6.70 27.94
CA THR A 100 -14.70 6.28 28.49
C THR A 100 -13.91 5.43 27.50
N VAL A 101 -12.65 5.82 27.26
CA VAL A 101 -11.73 5.05 26.43
C VAL A 101 -11.03 3.97 27.27
N LYS A 102 -11.29 2.71 26.94
CA LYS A 102 -10.56 1.59 27.54
C LYS A 102 -9.17 1.47 26.93
N LEU A 103 -8.14 1.75 27.72
CA LEU A 103 -6.74 1.57 27.32
C LEU A 103 -6.25 0.13 27.54
N TYR A 104 -5.35 -0.32 26.66
CA TYR A 104 -4.77 -1.66 26.71
C TYR A 104 -3.25 -1.58 26.89
N PRO A 105 -2.65 -2.52 27.63
CA PRO A 105 -1.21 -2.48 27.88
C PRO A 105 -0.41 -2.96 26.66
N THR A 106 0.52 -2.13 26.20
CA THR A 106 1.63 -2.53 25.33
C THR A 106 2.83 -2.85 26.22
N ARG A 107 3.54 -3.96 25.93
CA ARG A 107 4.60 -4.51 26.80
C ARG A 107 5.78 -5.00 25.98
N ALA A 108 6.97 -4.81 26.52
CA ALA A 108 8.18 -5.46 26.06
C ALA A 108 9.13 -5.71 27.24
N TRP A 109 10.05 -6.65 27.08
CA TRP A 109 11.06 -6.94 28.09
C TRP A 109 12.42 -7.23 27.49
N ILE A 110 13.44 -7.03 28.31
CA ILE A 110 14.83 -7.42 28.07
C ILE A 110 15.39 -8.07 29.33
N ASP A 111 16.38 -8.91 29.15
CA ASP A 111 17.15 -9.46 30.26
C ASP A 111 18.44 -8.65 30.43
N VAL A 112 18.79 -8.34 31.67
CA VAL A 112 20.01 -7.59 32.03
C VAL A 112 20.79 -8.35 33.09
N TYR A 113 22.12 -8.29 32.98
CA TYR A 113 23.01 -8.90 33.95
C TYR A 113 23.15 -8.01 35.19
N GLU A 114 23.28 -8.63 36.36
CA GLU A 114 23.46 -7.91 37.63
C GLU A 114 24.59 -6.87 37.60
N ALA A 115 25.69 -7.20 36.93
CA ALA A 115 26.84 -6.32 36.79
C ALA A 115 26.49 -4.98 36.12
N MET A 116 25.48 -4.95 35.23
CA MET A 116 25.07 -3.75 34.51
C MET A 116 24.46 -2.69 35.44
N PHE A 117 23.90 -3.06 36.59
CA PHE A 117 23.34 -2.09 37.54
C PHE A 117 24.41 -1.22 38.23
N ARG A 118 25.70 -1.59 38.14
CA ARG A 118 26.81 -0.81 38.69
C ARG A 118 27.21 0.36 37.79
N ASP A 119 26.91 0.25 36.50
CA ASP A 119 27.19 1.28 35.50
C ASP A 119 25.86 1.83 34.96
N THR A 120 25.36 2.88 35.60
CA THR A 120 24.07 3.47 35.25
C THR A 120 24.03 4.05 33.84
N GLU A 121 25.17 4.52 33.33
CA GLU A 121 25.25 5.09 31.98
C GLU A 121 25.18 3.99 30.93
N ALA A 122 25.96 2.91 31.11
CA ALA A 122 25.89 1.75 30.24
C ALA A 122 24.50 1.09 30.28
N LEU A 123 23.88 0.97 31.47
CA LEU A 123 22.51 0.45 31.60
C LEU A 123 21.50 1.33 30.86
N THR A 124 21.62 2.65 30.98
CA THR A 124 20.75 3.60 30.26
C THR A 124 20.87 3.42 28.75
N SER A 125 22.10 3.36 28.24
CA SER A 125 22.39 3.12 26.82
C SER A 125 21.85 1.76 26.35
N PHE A 126 22.00 0.72 27.17
CA PHE A 126 21.48 -0.62 26.88
C PHE A 126 19.95 -0.63 26.78
N ILE A 127 19.25 0.01 27.72
CA ILE A 127 17.79 0.15 27.71
C ILE A 127 17.32 0.91 26.46
N ALA A 128 17.94 2.05 26.16
CA ALA A 128 17.61 2.84 24.98
C ALA A 128 17.87 2.07 23.66
N THR A 129 18.90 1.22 23.64
CA THR A 129 19.27 0.43 22.45
C THR A 129 18.37 -0.78 22.24
N TRP A 130 17.92 -1.44 23.31
CA TRP A 130 17.26 -2.75 23.20
C TRP A 130 15.82 -2.77 23.66
N LEU A 131 15.49 -2.12 24.78
CA LEU A 131 14.13 -2.14 25.31
C LEU A 131 13.22 -1.19 24.51
N VAL A 132 13.70 0.03 24.23
CA VAL A 132 12.90 1.05 23.52
C VAL A 132 12.50 0.59 22.10
N PRO A 133 13.40 0.07 21.24
CA PRO A 133 12.99 -0.44 19.92
C PRO A 133 12.04 -1.64 19.99
N ARG A 134 12.14 -2.47 21.03
CA ARG A 134 11.18 -3.56 21.26
C ARG A 134 9.80 -3.03 21.66
N LEU A 135 9.74 -1.97 22.47
CA LEU A 135 8.49 -1.29 22.79
C LEU A 135 7.84 -0.70 21.53
N PHE A 136 8.60 -0.04 20.66
CA PHE A 136 8.10 0.44 19.36
C PHE A 136 7.58 -0.67 18.47
N THR A 137 8.29 -1.81 18.44
CA THR A 137 7.82 -2.97 17.67
C THR A 137 6.51 -3.53 18.24
N ALA A 138 6.40 -3.60 19.57
CA ALA A 138 5.19 -4.05 20.26
C ALA A 138 4.02 -3.07 20.06
N GLU A 139 4.27 -1.77 20.09
CA GLU A 139 3.30 -0.71 19.78
C GLU A 139 2.80 -0.84 18.35
N ASN A 140 3.71 -0.86 17.36
CA ASN A 140 3.32 -1.00 15.96
C ASN A 140 2.48 -2.27 15.75
N HIS A 141 2.83 -3.37 16.43
CA HIS A 141 2.03 -4.58 16.42
C HIS A 141 0.65 -4.34 17.03
N ALA A 142 0.53 -3.70 18.20
CA ALA A 142 -0.76 -3.37 18.80
C ALA A 142 -1.63 -2.48 17.91
N LEU A 143 -1.03 -1.50 17.23
CA LEU A 143 -1.71 -0.53 16.37
C LEU A 143 -2.15 -1.10 15.01
N LEU A 144 -1.44 -2.09 14.45
CA LEU A 144 -1.71 -2.61 13.10
C LEU A 144 -2.12 -4.08 13.02
N SER A 145 -1.67 -4.94 13.93
CA SER A 145 -1.90 -6.39 13.83
C SER A 145 -2.54 -7.00 15.07
N GLY A 146 -2.58 -6.26 16.18
CA GLY A 146 -3.18 -6.70 17.43
C GLY A 146 -4.69 -6.87 17.31
N PRO A 147 -5.37 -7.46 18.32
CA PRO A 147 -6.82 -7.69 18.32
C PRO A 147 -7.67 -6.43 18.09
N TYR A 148 -7.08 -5.27 18.30
CA TYR A 148 -7.69 -3.95 18.11
C TYR A 148 -6.88 -3.06 17.18
N GLY A 149 -5.98 -3.65 16.40
CA GLY A 149 -5.21 -2.97 15.38
C GLY A 149 -6.14 -2.49 14.27
N LEU A 150 -5.68 -1.48 13.55
CA LEU A 150 -6.45 -0.77 12.53
C LEU A 150 -7.10 -1.73 11.52
N PRO A 151 -6.37 -2.62 10.81
CA PRO A 151 -6.95 -3.63 9.91
C PRO A 151 -8.04 -4.54 10.48
N ASN A 152 -8.06 -4.76 11.80
CA ASN A 152 -9.02 -5.66 12.44
C ASN A 152 -10.32 -4.92 12.83
N MET A 153 -10.43 -3.63 12.53
CA MET A 153 -11.64 -2.86 12.78
C MET A 153 -12.65 -3.06 11.65
N SER A 154 -13.78 -3.70 11.96
CA SER A 154 -14.83 -4.05 11.00
C SER A 154 -15.47 -2.85 10.28
N SER A 155 -15.22 -1.64 10.76
CA SER A 155 -15.77 -0.42 10.18
C SER A 155 -14.96 0.11 9.00
N ILE A 156 -13.73 -0.37 8.80
CA ILE A 156 -12.85 0.11 7.73
C ILE A 156 -13.23 -0.56 6.42
N ALA A 157 -13.37 0.25 5.38
CA ALA A 157 -13.66 -0.24 4.04
C ALA A 157 -12.45 -0.97 3.46
N ASN A 158 -12.68 -2.16 2.91
CA ASN A 158 -11.73 -2.80 2.01
C ASN A 158 -12.06 -2.37 0.58
N VAL A 159 -11.04 -2.00 -0.17
CA VAL A 159 -11.18 -1.69 -1.57
C VAL A 159 -10.44 -2.75 -2.36
N GLU A 160 -11.24 -3.59 -3.03
CA GLU A 160 -10.74 -4.62 -3.94
C GLU A 160 -10.39 -3.95 -5.27
N TRP A 161 -9.10 -4.00 -5.66
CA TRP A 161 -8.65 -3.38 -6.90
C TRP A 161 -8.12 -4.38 -7.92
N VAL A 162 -8.34 -4.02 -9.18
CA VAL A 162 -8.15 -4.89 -10.36
C VAL A 162 -6.84 -4.59 -11.09
N SER A 163 -6.05 -3.59 -10.64
CA SER A 163 -4.78 -3.23 -11.27
C SER A 163 -3.62 -4.04 -10.74
N GLY A 164 -2.74 -4.49 -11.64
CA GLY A 164 -1.44 -5.09 -11.31
C GLY A 164 -0.34 -4.08 -10.98
N ASP A 165 -0.58 -2.79 -11.17
CA ASP A 165 0.39 -1.71 -10.90
C ASP A 165 0.18 -1.13 -9.49
N LEU A 166 1.18 -1.31 -8.63
CA LEU A 166 1.15 -0.87 -7.22
C LEU A 166 0.95 0.65 -7.08
N GLY A 167 1.53 1.43 -8.00
CA GLY A 167 1.45 2.88 -7.97
C GLY A 167 0.06 3.38 -8.34
N ILE A 168 -0.63 2.69 -9.26
CA ILE A 168 -2.04 2.97 -9.59
C ILE A 168 -2.92 2.65 -8.38
N CYS A 169 -2.78 1.47 -7.78
CA CYS A 169 -3.56 1.10 -6.58
C CYS A 169 -3.40 2.12 -5.44
N ALA A 170 -2.17 2.60 -5.20
CA ALA A 170 -1.89 3.60 -4.18
C ALA A 170 -2.58 4.96 -4.47
N LEU A 171 -2.58 5.41 -5.73
CA LEU A 171 -3.26 6.66 -6.14
C LEU A 171 -4.79 6.52 -6.09
N GLU A 172 -5.31 5.36 -6.47
CA GLU A 172 -6.74 5.05 -6.39
C GLU A 172 -7.22 5.03 -4.93
N ALA A 173 -6.45 4.43 -4.03
CA ALA A 173 -6.74 4.46 -2.60
C ALA A 173 -6.82 5.90 -2.05
N CYS A 174 -5.90 6.78 -2.46
CA CYS A 174 -5.94 8.20 -2.10
C CYS A 174 -7.23 8.86 -2.63
N ASN A 175 -7.55 8.64 -3.91
CA ASN A 175 -8.77 9.18 -4.51
C ASN A 175 -10.02 8.63 -3.79
N THR A 176 -10.06 7.36 -3.38
CA THR A 176 -11.21 6.83 -2.64
C THR A 176 -11.43 7.54 -1.31
N VAL A 177 -10.37 7.82 -0.54
CA VAL A 177 -10.47 8.60 0.70
C VAL A 177 -10.98 10.01 0.40
N GLU A 178 -10.47 10.64 -0.67
CA GLU A 178 -10.88 11.98 -1.08
C GLU A 178 -12.33 12.07 -1.55
N GLN A 179 -12.81 11.08 -2.32
CA GLN A 179 -14.20 11.00 -2.78
C GLN A 179 -15.21 10.77 -1.64
N GLN A 180 -14.74 10.33 -0.47
CA GLN A 180 -15.59 10.19 0.71
C GLN A 180 -15.62 11.48 1.57
N GLY A 181 -14.81 12.49 1.26
CA GLY A 181 -14.78 13.78 1.97
C GLY A 181 -13.65 13.94 2.99
N ALA A 182 -12.63 13.05 2.96
CA ALA A 182 -11.42 13.15 3.78
C ALA A 182 -10.20 13.54 2.94
N THR A 183 -9.04 13.85 3.54
CA THR A 183 -7.82 14.16 2.78
C THR A 183 -6.83 12.99 2.85
N ALA A 184 -6.36 12.50 1.71
CA ALA A 184 -5.28 11.52 1.69
C ALA A 184 -4.01 12.10 2.37
N GLY A 185 -3.67 11.59 3.55
CA GLY A 185 -2.67 12.20 4.43
C GLY A 185 -1.55 11.25 4.86
N GLY A 186 -1.81 9.95 4.84
CA GLY A 186 -0.83 8.96 5.25
C GLY A 186 -1.13 7.56 4.73
N MET A 187 -0.04 6.86 4.43
CA MET A 187 -0.07 5.52 3.88
C MET A 187 0.80 4.57 4.69
N PHE A 188 0.28 3.39 5.04
CA PHE A 188 1.08 2.27 5.53
C PHE A 188 1.33 1.27 4.41
N LEU A 189 2.60 0.92 4.20
CA LEU A 189 3.01 -0.07 3.21
C LEU A 189 4.00 -1.07 3.78
N ASN A 190 3.95 -2.29 3.27
CA ASN A 190 5.05 -3.21 3.45
C ASN A 190 6.32 -2.65 2.78
N PRO A 191 7.51 -2.73 3.42
CA PRO A 191 8.75 -2.26 2.82
C PRO A 191 9.05 -2.86 1.44
N ARG A 192 8.67 -4.13 1.20
CA ARG A 192 8.85 -4.77 -0.10
C ARG A 192 8.05 -4.07 -1.19
N ASP A 193 6.78 -3.78 -0.92
CA ASP A 193 5.88 -3.13 -1.88
C ASP A 193 6.25 -1.67 -2.10
N TYR A 194 6.65 -0.97 -1.03
CA TYR A 194 7.20 0.39 -1.15
C TYR A 194 8.38 0.44 -2.12
N TRP A 195 9.39 -0.43 -1.93
CA TRP A 195 10.58 -0.40 -2.79
C TRP A 195 10.29 -0.86 -4.21
N LYS A 196 9.35 -1.80 -4.38
CA LYS A 196 8.86 -2.18 -5.71
C LYS A 196 8.17 -1.00 -6.38
N MET A 197 7.29 -0.28 -5.68
CA MET A 197 6.62 0.91 -6.19
C MET A 197 7.60 2.03 -6.56
N VAL A 198 8.66 2.26 -5.77
CA VAL A 198 9.76 3.19 -6.09
C VAL A 198 10.47 2.80 -7.39
N GLN A 199 10.64 1.50 -7.64
CA GLN A 199 11.33 0.99 -8.82
C GLN A 199 10.44 1.00 -10.08
N THR A 200 9.14 0.70 -9.93
CA THR A 200 8.25 0.45 -11.07
C THR A 200 7.29 1.58 -11.39
N SER A 201 7.18 2.61 -10.54
CA SER A 201 6.23 3.70 -10.72
C SER A 201 6.77 5.05 -10.23
N ASP A 202 6.15 6.15 -10.68
CA ASP A 202 6.38 7.49 -10.13
C ASP A 202 5.45 7.84 -8.95
N ALA A 203 4.66 6.89 -8.42
CA ALA A 203 3.64 7.18 -7.42
C ALA A 203 4.22 7.80 -6.14
N VAL A 204 5.31 7.24 -5.58
CA VAL A 204 5.98 7.82 -4.39
C VAL A 204 6.40 9.26 -4.63
N ARG A 205 7.01 9.53 -5.78
CA ARG A 205 7.46 10.89 -6.17
C ARG A 205 6.30 11.87 -6.37
N LYS A 206 5.08 11.38 -6.61
CA LYS A 206 3.88 12.19 -6.72
C LYS A 206 3.18 12.40 -5.38
N LEU A 207 3.15 11.37 -4.54
CA LEU A 207 2.43 11.35 -3.27
C LEU A 207 3.12 12.18 -2.18
N GLU A 208 4.42 11.95 -1.94
CA GLU A 208 5.12 12.62 -0.83
C GLU A 208 5.13 14.16 -0.96
N PRO A 209 5.39 14.77 -2.14
CA PRO A 209 5.34 16.22 -2.28
C PRO A 209 3.93 16.81 -2.15
N ARG A 210 2.89 15.99 -2.22
CA ARG A 210 1.48 16.40 -2.02
C ARG A 210 1.01 16.24 -0.58
N GLY A 211 1.90 15.84 0.33
CA GLY A 211 1.62 15.77 1.76
C GLY A 211 1.28 14.37 2.27
N VAL A 212 1.24 13.35 1.40
CA VAL A 212 1.01 11.96 1.83
C VAL A 212 2.26 11.41 2.51
N ARG A 213 2.14 11.10 3.80
CA ARG A 213 3.24 10.54 4.61
C ARG A 213 3.26 9.02 4.48
N ILE A 214 4.29 8.45 3.86
CA ILE A 214 4.40 7.00 3.69
C ILE A 214 5.23 6.35 4.81
N THR A 215 4.56 5.60 5.69
CA THR A 215 5.20 4.80 6.74
C THR A 215 5.39 3.35 6.27
N ARG A 216 6.63 2.85 6.35
CA ARG A 216 7.00 1.50 5.92
C ARG A 216 7.08 0.56 7.11
N THR A 217 6.29 -0.51 7.10
CA THR A 217 6.25 -1.47 8.21
C THR A 217 5.98 -2.89 7.74
N ARG A 218 6.74 -3.86 8.28
CA ARG A 218 6.58 -5.30 7.98
C ARG A 218 5.28 -5.91 8.53
N LEU A 219 4.51 -5.12 9.27
CA LEU A 219 3.25 -5.52 9.90
C LEU A 219 2.05 -5.34 8.97
N VAL A 220 2.19 -4.55 7.92
CA VAL A 220 1.27 -4.58 6.78
C VAL A 220 1.65 -5.77 5.91
N THR A 221 0.67 -6.61 5.60
CA THR A 221 0.86 -7.78 4.72
C THR A 221 1.43 -7.35 3.37
N GLU A 222 2.26 -8.18 2.77
CA GLU A 222 2.70 -7.94 1.40
C GLU A 222 1.50 -7.88 0.45
N ASN A 223 1.57 -6.99 -0.54
CA ASN A 223 0.51 -6.68 -1.49
C ASN A 223 -0.75 -6.08 -0.84
N GLN A 224 -0.63 -5.53 0.37
CA GLN A 224 -1.69 -4.75 1.01
C GLN A 224 -1.14 -3.39 1.40
N GLY A 225 -2.05 -2.42 1.48
CA GLY A 225 -1.76 -1.08 1.98
C GLY A 225 -2.94 -0.54 2.77
N ILE A 226 -2.66 0.49 3.55
CA ILE A 226 -3.68 1.24 4.28
C ILE A 226 -3.47 2.70 3.95
N GLU A 227 -4.48 3.37 3.41
CA GLU A 227 -4.47 4.80 3.13
C GLU A 227 -5.49 5.50 4.02
N SER A 228 -5.15 6.68 4.53
CA SER A 228 -6.05 7.40 5.41
C SER A 228 -5.72 8.88 5.61
N ASP A 229 -6.74 9.66 5.97
CA ASP A 229 -6.57 10.87 6.76
C ASP A 229 -6.39 10.51 8.25
N PHE A 230 -5.20 10.09 8.66
CA PHE A 230 -4.98 9.63 10.04
C PHE A 230 -5.16 10.74 11.09
N ASP A 231 -4.92 12.00 10.73
CA ASP A 231 -5.04 13.15 11.64
C ASP A 231 -6.50 13.48 11.95
N LEU A 232 -7.39 13.28 10.97
CA LEU A 232 -8.83 13.50 11.09
C LEU A 232 -9.57 12.24 11.57
N GLY A 233 -9.30 11.11 10.91
CA GLY A 233 -10.08 9.88 11.02
C GLY A 233 -9.76 9.02 12.25
N THR A 234 -8.59 9.23 12.87
CA THR A 234 -8.12 8.39 13.97
C THR A 234 -7.57 9.18 15.15
N ARG A 235 -7.56 8.57 16.32
CA ARG A 235 -6.93 9.12 17.54
C ARG A 235 -6.24 8.04 18.32
N LEU A 236 -5.01 8.29 18.73
CA LEU A 236 -4.24 7.43 19.62
C LEU A 236 -4.32 7.97 21.05
N PHE A 237 -5.14 7.35 21.88
CA PHE A 237 -5.23 7.68 23.29
C PHE A 237 -4.11 6.98 24.06
N GLU A 238 -3.45 7.69 24.96
CA GLU A 238 -2.42 7.13 25.83
C GLU A 238 -2.59 7.56 27.28
N ALA A 239 -2.12 6.72 28.21
CA ALA A 239 -2.13 7.06 29.63
C ALA A 239 -1.17 8.20 30.00
N GLY A 240 -0.17 8.49 29.16
CA GLY A 240 0.89 9.46 29.47
C GLY A 240 1.86 9.00 30.57
N SER A 241 1.82 7.73 30.95
CA SER A 241 2.69 7.12 31.97
C SER A 241 3.17 5.75 31.52
N ALA A 242 4.35 5.36 31.96
CA ALA A 242 4.91 4.04 31.75
C ALA A 242 5.31 3.38 33.08
N THR A 243 5.28 2.05 33.09
CA THR A 243 5.67 1.23 34.22
C THR A 243 6.84 0.34 33.81
N VAL A 244 7.87 0.25 34.65
CA VAL A 244 8.96 -0.72 34.51
C VAL A 244 8.91 -1.68 35.71
N LYS A 245 8.74 -2.96 35.42
CA LYS A 245 8.86 -4.05 36.40
C LYS A 245 10.23 -4.69 36.30
N ILE A 246 10.82 -4.99 37.45
CA ILE A 246 12.12 -5.64 37.59
C ILE A 246 11.90 -6.92 38.39
N GLY A 247 12.31 -8.06 37.84
CA GLY A 247 12.23 -9.35 38.53
C GLY A 247 13.43 -10.24 38.19
N GLU A 248 13.79 -11.16 39.09
CA GLU A 248 14.84 -12.14 38.82
C GLU A 248 14.37 -13.15 37.76
N ALA A 249 15.13 -13.31 36.68
CA ALA A 249 14.81 -14.19 35.56
C ALA A 249 15.62 -15.49 35.58
N GLY A 250 16.77 -15.50 36.28
CA GLY A 250 17.61 -16.68 36.41
C GLY A 250 19.06 -16.35 36.72
N LYS A 251 19.96 -17.28 36.38
CA LYS A 251 21.41 -17.15 36.55
C LYS A 251 22.13 -17.26 35.21
N ALA A 252 23.17 -16.45 35.06
CA ALA A 252 24.11 -16.48 33.95
C ALA A 252 25.12 -17.63 34.12
N ALA A 253 25.83 -17.95 33.05
CA ALA A 253 26.81 -19.04 33.02
C ALA A 253 28.00 -18.82 33.97
N ASP A 254 28.31 -17.56 34.29
CA ASP A 254 29.33 -17.16 35.26
C ASP A 254 28.84 -17.15 36.71
N GLY A 255 27.58 -17.56 36.95
CA GLY A 255 26.94 -17.56 38.26
C GLY A 255 26.31 -16.21 38.66
N GLY A 256 26.46 -15.17 37.83
CA GLY A 256 25.80 -13.87 38.03
C GLY A 256 24.27 -13.97 37.90
N ARG A 257 23.53 -13.07 38.54
CA ARG A 257 22.07 -13.04 38.41
C ARG A 257 21.63 -12.31 37.15
N ILE A 258 20.54 -12.76 36.55
CA ILE A 258 19.88 -12.14 35.41
C ILE A 258 18.53 -11.60 35.88
N TYR A 259 18.22 -10.37 35.50
CA TYR A 259 16.96 -9.73 35.79
C TYR A 259 16.22 -9.43 34.50
N GLN A 260 14.90 -9.64 34.52
CA GLN A 260 14.03 -9.17 33.47
C GLN A 260 13.58 -7.75 33.79
N LEU A 261 13.82 -6.83 32.85
CA LEU A 261 13.25 -5.49 32.85
C LEU A 261 12.05 -5.50 31.89
N GLY A 262 10.85 -5.51 32.44
CA GLY A 262 9.59 -5.43 31.69
C GLY A 262 9.03 -4.02 31.69
N ALA A 263 8.99 -3.36 30.54
CA ALA A 263 8.35 -2.07 30.38
C ALA A 263 6.92 -2.22 29.83
N SER A 264 6.01 -1.37 30.30
CA SER A 264 4.64 -1.30 29.84
C SER A 264 4.12 0.13 29.83
N PHE A 265 3.29 0.45 28.86
CA PHE A 265 2.43 1.64 28.86
C PHE A 265 1.05 1.23 28.35
N LYS A 266 0.06 2.10 28.51
CA LYS A 266 -1.31 1.82 28.10
C LYS A 266 -1.77 2.78 27.03
N GLU A 267 -2.37 2.26 25.98
CA GLU A 267 -2.85 3.03 24.85
C GLU A 267 -4.07 2.40 24.17
N ARG A 268 -4.70 3.17 23.28
CA ARG A 268 -5.78 2.70 22.43
C ARG A 268 -5.87 3.55 21.16
N LEU A 269 -5.77 2.90 20.00
CA LEU A 269 -6.17 3.51 18.74
C LEU A 269 -7.69 3.43 18.59
N VAL A 270 -8.28 4.53 18.16
CA VAL A 270 -9.70 4.67 17.86
C VAL A 270 -9.86 5.24 16.47
N VAL A 271 -10.75 4.65 15.67
CA VAL A 271 -11.20 5.21 14.39
C VAL A 271 -12.49 5.96 14.65
N SER A 272 -12.45 7.29 14.52
CA SER A 272 -13.60 8.16 14.72
C SER A 272 -14.38 8.37 13.42
N LEU A 273 -13.70 8.33 12.27
CA LEU A 273 -14.32 8.46 10.95
C LEU A 273 -13.84 7.31 10.06
N PRO A 274 -14.55 6.18 10.03
CA PRO A 274 -14.12 5.01 9.28
C PRO A 274 -13.98 5.25 7.78
N MET A 275 -14.78 6.16 7.22
CA MET A 275 -14.70 6.58 5.82
C MET A 275 -13.34 7.19 5.44
N ALA A 276 -12.62 7.74 6.42
CA ALA A 276 -11.32 8.35 6.19
C ALA A 276 -10.20 7.32 6.15
N VAL A 277 -10.51 6.03 6.25
CA VAL A 277 -9.54 4.92 6.25
C VAL A 277 -9.97 3.89 5.21
N VAL A 278 -9.05 3.53 4.32
CA VAL A 278 -9.25 2.44 3.37
C VAL A 278 -8.10 1.45 3.45
N MET A 279 -8.46 0.17 3.46
CA MET A 279 -7.52 -0.90 3.17
C MET A 279 -7.59 -1.19 1.67
N PHE A 280 -6.44 -1.39 1.04
CA PHE A 280 -6.39 -1.72 -0.37
C PHE A 280 -5.50 -2.93 -0.60
N GLU A 281 -5.95 -3.80 -1.49
CA GLU A 281 -5.16 -4.92 -1.98
C GLU A 281 -4.54 -4.58 -3.32
N MET A 282 -3.26 -4.90 -3.45
CA MET A 282 -2.50 -4.76 -4.67
C MET A 282 -2.53 -6.12 -5.36
N SER A 283 -3.52 -6.32 -6.22
CA SER A 283 -3.66 -7.57 -6.94
C SER A 283 -2.41 -7.87 -7.77
N GLN A 284 -1.76 -9.02 -7.55
CA GLN A 284 -0.75 -9.53 -8.47
C GLN A 284 -1.37 -10.29 -9.66
N ILE A 285 -2.63 -10.02 -10.00
CA ILE A 285 -3.23 -10.54 -11.23
C ILE A 285 -2.49 -9.89 -12.40
N GLY A 286 -1.54 -10.64 -12.94
CA GLY A 286 -0.80 -10.19 -14.11
C GLY A 286 0.42 -11.00 -14.50
N THR A 287 0.74 -12.14 -13.87
CA THR A 287 1.92 -12.91 -14.33
C THR A 287 1.76 -14.42 -14.54
N THR A 288 0.76 -15.09 -13.97
CA THR A 288 0.70 -16.57 -14.09
C THR A 288 -0.46 -17.09 -14.94
N GLU A 289 -1.68 -16.56 -14.83
CA GLU A 289 -2.82 -17.04 -15.63
C GLU A 289 -2.96 -16.33 -16.98
N ASP A 290 -2.85 -15.01 -17.02
CA ASP A 290 -2.94 -14.26 -18.29
C ASP A 290 -1.75 -14.55 -19.21
N HIS A 291 -0.54 -14.71 -18.66
CA HIS A 291 0.60 -15.17 -19.45
C HIS A 291 0.47 -16.64 -19.85
N ARG A 292 -0.09 -17.52 -19.01
CA ARG A 292 -0.37 -18.92 -19.41
C ARG A 292 -1.30 -18.97 -20.62
N ASN A 293 -2.34 -18.15 -20.64
CA ASN A 293 -3.28 -18.10 -21.75
C ASN A 293 -2.58 -17.57 -23.02
N VAL A 294 -1.80 -16.50 -22.91
CA VAL A 294 -1.02 -15.98 -24.05
C VAL A 294 -0.02 -17.02 -24.59
N PHE A 295 0.79 -17.64 -23.73
CA PHE A 295 1.73 -18.70 -24.15
C PHE A 295 1.02 -19.94 -24.70
N PHE A 296 -0.15 -20.30 -24.18
CA PHE A 296 -0.99 -21.37 -24.70
C PHE A 296 -1.51 -21.03 -26.10
N TYR A 297 -2.04 -19.82 -26.32
CA TYR A 297 -2.49 -19.38 -27.64
C TYR A 297 -1.36 -19.32 -28.67
N TYR A 298 -0.18 -18.81 -28.28
CA TYR A 298 1.00 -18.83 -29.14
C TYR A 298 1.49 -20.26 -29.41
N GLY A 299 1.47 -21.14 -28.41
CA GLY A 299 1.82 -22.57 -28.56
C GLY A 299 0.89 -23.29 -29.54
N VAL A 300 -0.43 -23.07 -29.43
CA VAL A 300 -1.42 -23.62 -30.36
C VAL A 300 -1.24 -23.07 -31.78
N LEU A 301 -0.94 -21.78 -31.93
CA LEU A 301 -0.67 -21.17 -33.23
C LEU A 301 0.60 -21.73 -33.88
N MET A 302 1.68 -21.88 -33.12
CA MET A 302 2.95 -22.45 -33.61
C MET A 302 2.81 -23.93 -33.95
N ALA A 303 2.09 -24.71 -33.12
CA ALA A 303 1.78 -26.11 -33.40
C ALA A 303 0.90 -26.25 -34.66
N GLY A 304 -0.09 -25.39 -34.83
CA GLY A 304 -0.91 -25.32 -36.05
C GLY A 304 -0.08 -25.00 -37.28
N GLY A 305 0.81 -24.01 -37.21
CA GLY A 305 1.73 -23.66 -38.30
C GLY A 305 2.69 -24.80 -38.68
N ALA A 306 3.23 -25.51 -37.67
CA ALA A 306 4.08 -26.67 -37.90
C ALA A 306 3.31 -27.84 -38.54
N PHE A 307 2.05 -28.05 -38.14
CA PHE A 307 1.19 -29.08 -38.73
C PHE A 307 0.85 -28.79 -40.20
N ILE A 308 0.64 -27.52 -40.55
CA ILE A 308 0.47 -27.08 -41.97
C ILE A 308 1.73 -27.38 -42.77
N ALA A 309 2.90 -27.09 -42.22
CA ALA A 309 4.17 -27.24 -42.94
C ALA A 309 4.55 -28.71 -43.20
N LEU A 310 3.97 -29.66 -42.47
CA LEU A 310 4.35 -31.08 -42.50
C LEU A 310 3.35 -31.98 -43.24
N GLN A 311 2.23 -31.46 -43.76
CA GLN A 311 1.23 -32.29 -44.44
C GLN A 311 0.99 -31.88 -45.90
N ASP A 312 1.20 -32.83 -46.82
CA ASP A 312 0.95 -32.68 -48.27
C ASP A 312 -0.52 -32.90 -48.67
N ASN A 313 -1.44 -32.99 -47.72
CA ASN A 313 -2.85 -33.29 -48.00
C ASN A 313 -3.69 -32.01 -48.06
N ALA A 314 -4.21 -31.70 -49.24
CA ALA A 314 -4.98 -30.47 -49.52
C ALA A 314 -6.18 -30.26 -48.58
N PHE A 315 -6.82 -31.34 -48.13
CA PHE A 315 -7.94 -31.26 -47.19
C PHE A 315 -7.50 -30.78 -45.79
N MET A 316 -6.34 -31.25 -45.32
CA MET A 316 -5.80 -30.85 -44.03
C MET A 316 -5.28 -29.41 -44.07
N LEU A 317 -4.76 -28.94 -45.21
CA LEU A 317 -4.39 -27.55 -45.40
C LEU A 317 -5.61 -26.61 -45.26
N GLN A 318 -6.76 -26.98 -45.85
CA GLN A 318 -8.00 -26.20 -45.76
C GLN A 318 -8.55 -26.14 -44.34
N LEU A 319 -8.61 -27.29 -43.64
CA LEU A 319 -9.08 -27.35 -42.26
C LEU A 319 -8.17 -26.53 -41.34
N THR A 320 -6.86 -26.60 -41.54
CA THR A 320 -5.91 -25.88 -40.71
C THR A 320 -5.91 -24.37 -41.00
N ALA A 321 -6.13 -23.96 -42.26
CA ALA A 321 -6.35 -22.56 -42.60
C ALA A 321 -7.63 -22.00 -41.95
N ILE A 322 -8.71 -22.79 -41.88
CA ILE A 322 -9.95 -22.40 -41.17
C ILE A 322 -9.68 -22.25 -39.67
N CYS A 323 -9.00 -23.22 -39.05
CA CYS A 323 -8.63 -23.14 -37.64
C CYS A 323 -7.71 -21.94 -37.33
N PHE A 324 -6.75 -21.65 -38.21
CA PHE A 324 -5.88 -20.48 -38.10
C PHE A 324 -6.67 -19.18 -38.22
N CYS A 325 -7.57 -19.06 -39.21
CA CYS A 325 -8.43 -17.90 -39.37
C CYS A 325 -9.38 -17.69 -38.18
N LEU A 326 -9.93 -18.77 -37.61
CA LEU A 326 -10.78 -18.70 -36.41
C LEU A 326 -9.98 -18.30 -35.17
N ALA A 327 -8.77 -18.85 -34.98
CA ALA A 327 -7.88 -18.46 -33.89
C ALA A 327 -7.42 -17.00 -34.04
N PHE A 328 -7.07 -16.58 -35.25
CA PHE A 328 -6.71 -15.20 -35.55
C PHE A 328 -7.91 -14.26 -35.33
N TYR A 329 -9.11 -14.65 -35.73
CA TYR A 329 -10.33 -13.89 -35.48
C TYR A 329 -10.67 -13.81 -33.98
N ALA A 330 -10.44 -14.87 -33.22
CA ALA A 330 -10.61 -14.83 -31.76
C ALA A 330 -9.61 -13.87 -31.12
N VAL A 331 -8.32 -14.00 -31.45
CA VAL A 331 -7.23 -13.22 -30.83
C VAL A 331 -7.24 -11.75 -31.26
N TYR A 332 -7.52 -11.45 -32.53
CA TYR A 332 -7.44 -10.09 -33.07
C TYR A 332 -8.80 -9.45 -33.34
N GLY A 333 -9.89 -10.22 -33.34
CA GLY A 333 -11.25 -9.72 -33.53
C GLY A 333 -12.03 -9.67 -32.22
N LEU A 334 -12.19 -10.83 -31.56
CA LEU A 334 -13.05 -10.94 -30.37
C LEU A 334 -12.41 -10.33 -29.12
N ILE A 335 -11.12 -10.59 -28.87
CA ILE A 335 -10.43 -10.04 -27.68
C ILE A 335 -10.35 -8.50 -27.75
N PRO A 336 -9.92 -7.85 -28.85
CA PRO A 336 -9.91 -6.39 -28.92
C PRO A 336 -11.31 -5.78 -28.88
N ALA A 337 -12.34 -6.49 -29.36
CA ALA A 337 -13.73 -6.05 -29.29
C ALA A 337 -14.33 -6.22 -27.89
N SER A 338 -13.97 -7.25 -27.13
CA SER A 338 -14.38 -7.39 -25.73
C SER A 338 -13.69 -6.33 -24.86
N ILE A 339 -12.39 -6.10 -25.07
CA ILE A 339 -11.62 -5.04 -24.39
C ILE A 339 -12.18 -3.64 -24.75
N SER A 340 -12.58 -3.42 -26.01
CA SER A 340 -13.20 -2.14 -26.42
C SER A 340 -14.56 -1.89 -25.78
N LYS A 341 -15.32 -2.94 -25.42
CA LYS A 341 -16.64 -2.81 -24.78
C LYS A 341 -16.54 -2.52 -23.29
N THR A 342 -15.40 -2.81 -22.68
CA THR A 342 -15.11 -2.54 -21.26
C THR A 342 -14.28 -1.27 -21.06
N ALA A 343 -13.95 -0.52 -22.12
CA ALA A 343 -13.10 0.67 -22.05
C ALA A 343 -13.88 1.91 -21.58
N THR A 344 -13.46 2.50 -20.47
CA THR A 344 -13.88 3.84 -20.02
C THR A 344 -13.01 4.94 -20.65
N PRO A 345 -13.44 6.22 -20.66
CA PRO A 345 -12.67 7.32 -21.23
C PRO A 345 -11.26 7.46 -20.61
N GLU A 346 -11.07 7.10 -19.34
CA GLU A 346 -9.76 7.24 -18.67
C GLU A 346 -8.71 6.25 -19.19
N ASN A 347 -9.12 5.07 -19.63
CA ASN A 347 -8.20 3.99 -20.07
C ASN A 347 -7.99 3.94 -21.60
N ALA A 348 -8.59 4.88 -22.34
CA ALA A 348 -8.55 4.90 -23.80
C ALA A 348 -7.13 5.07 -24.38
N HIS A 349 -6.21 5.70 -23.65
CA HIS A 349 -4.85 5.94 -24.11
C HIS A 349 -3.94 4.70 -24.06
N GLU A 350 -4.13 3.80 -23.08
CA GLU A 350 -3.43 2.50 -23.08
C GLU A 350 -3.97 1.59 -24.17
N TYR A 351 -5.28 1.63 -24.43
CA TYR A 351 -5.90 0.90 -25.52
C TYR A 351 -5.36 1.31 -26.90
N ILE A 352 -5.12 2.61 -27.13
CA ILE A 352 -4.51 3.10 -28.37
C ILE A 352 -3.07 2.58 -28.53
N ARG A 353 -2.31 2.50 -27.43
CA ARG A 353 -0.92 2.00 -27.44
C ARG A 353 -0.83 0.51 -27.78
N ASP A 354 -1.70 -0.32 -27.19
CA ASP A 354 -1.73 -1.76 -27.50
C ASP A 354 -2.26 -2.03 -28.92
N ARG A 355 -3.23 -1.25 -29.38
CA ARG A 355 -3.69 -1.30 -30.78
C ARG A 355 -2.59 -0.93 -31.78
N GLN A 356 -1.72 0.03 -31.44
CA GLN A 356 -0.56 0.39 -32.26
C GLN A 356 0.51 -0.72 -32.29
N ARG A 357 0.75 -1.41 -31.18
CA ARG A 357 1.64 -2.59 -31.13
C ARG A 357 1.11 -3.74 -31.99
N LEU A 358 -0.18 -4.04 -31.90
CA LEU A 358 -0.84 -5.05 -32.74
C LEU A 358 -0.83 -4.67 -34.23
N SER A 359 -0.96 -3.37 -34.54
CA SER A 359 -0.86 -2.83 -35.91
C SER A 359 0.54 -3.01 -36.52
N MET A 360 1.61 -2.72 -35.76
CA MET A 360 2.98 -2.95 -36.26
C MET A 360 3.27 -4.43 -36.50
N PHE A 361 2.74 -5.33 -35.67
CA PHE A 361 2.85 -6.77 -35.87
C PHE A 361 2.15 -7.25 -37.15
N ARG A 362 0.95 -6.70 -37.44
CA ARG A 362 0.20 -6.98 -38.68
C ARG A 362 0.99 -6.58 -39.93
N TYR A 363 1.74 -5.48 -39.87
CA TYR A 363 2.58 -5.01 -40.98
C TYR A 363 3.77 -5.94 -41.24
N ASN A 364 4.45 -6.39 -40.18
CA ASN A 364 5.59 -7.31 -40.29
C ASN A 364 5.18 -8.70 -40.77
N LEU A 365 4.02 -9.21 -40.33
CA LEU A 365 3.49 -10.51 -40.77
C LEU A 365 3.05 -10.48 -42.25
N TRP A 366 2.47 -9.35 -42.70
CA TRP A 366 2.12 -9.13 -44.10
C TRP A 366 3.36 -9.08 -45.00
N GLU A 367 4.44 -8.44 -44.56
CA GLU A 367 5.70 -8.40 -45.32
C GLU A 367 6.36 -9.80 -45.41
N PHE A 368 6.25 -10.60 -44.36
CA PHE A 368 6.80 -11.96 -44.30
C PHE A 368 6.07 -12.93 -45.25
N HIS A 369 4.73 -12.92 -45.26
CA HIS A 369 3.96 -13.76 -46.18
C HIS A 369 3.90 -13.23 -47.62
N GLY A 370 3.90 -11.90 -47.80
CA GLY A 370 3.89 -11.27 -49.12
C GLY A 370 5.11 -11.63 -49.98
N ARG A 371 6.29 -11.77 -49.36
CA ARG A 371 7.52 -12.20 -50.07
C ARG A 371 7.58 -13.70 -50.36
N GLN A 372 6.98 -14.57 -49.54
CA GLN A 372 6.98 -16.01 -49.82
C GLN A 372 5.97 -16.42 -50.89
N ILE A 373 4.81 -15.76 -50.97
CA ILE A 373 3.76 -16.10 -51.96
C ILE A 373 4.16 -15.62 -53.37
N GLN A 374 4.92 -14.53 -53.49
CA GLN A 374 5.44 -14.07 -54.80
C GLN A 374 6.47 -15.00 -55.43
N ASN A 375 7.16 -15.84 -54.65
CA ASN A 375 8.18 -16.77 -55.16
C ASN A 375 7.62 -18.15 -55.55
N SER A 376 6.33 -18.42 -55.34
CA SER A 376 5.75 -19.76 -55.49
C SER A 376 4.61 -19.86 -56.51
N VAL A 377 4.15 -18.75 -57.11
CA VAL A 377 3.09 -18.78 -58.13
C VAL A 377 3.44 -17.86 -59.31
N GLY A 378 3.54 -18.42 -60.51
CA GLY A 378 3.77 -17.70 -61.77
C GLY A 378 2.64 -16.69 -62.12
N PRO A 379 2.84 -15.84 -63.14
CA PRO A 379 2.08 -14.61 -63.29
C PRO A 379 0.66 -14.86 -63.78
N LEU A 380 -0.34 -14.60 -62.93
CA LEU A 380 -1.73 -14.45 -63.37
C LEU A 380 -1.94 -13.05 -63.97
N ARG A 381 -2.05 -13.01 -65.30
CA ARG A 381 -2.70 -11.92 -66.04
C ARG A 381 -4.21 -12.00 -65.80
N TYR A 382 -4.87 -10.92 -65.39
CA TYR A 382 -6.11 -10.45 -66.02
C TYR A 382 -6.45 -8.99 -65.64
N LEU A 383 -7.10 -8.35 -66.61
CA LEU A 383 -7.40 -6.94 -66.82
C LEU A 383 -8.10 -6.19 -65.66
N LEU A 384 -7.57 -5.00 -65.35
CA LEU A 384 -8.32 -3.86 -64.78
C LEU A 384 -8.87 -3.00 -65.94
N TYR A 385 -10.19 -2.93 -66.08
CA TYR A 385 -10.86 -1.97 -66.95
C TYR A 385 -11.26 -0.74 -66.12
N CYS A 386 -10.54 0.36 -66.29
CA CYS A 386 -10.90 1.67 -65.77
C CYS A 386 -11.85 2.40 -66.73
N ARG A 387 -12.97 2.96 -66.22
CA ARG A 387 -13.44 4.27 -66.70
C ARG A 387 -14.39 4.97 -65.72
N GLY A 388 -13.82 5.87 -64.92
CA GLY A 388 -14.53 7.01 -64.33
C GLY A 388 -14.42 8.24 -65.24
N ARG A 389 -15.51 9.01 -65.38
CA ARG A 389 -15.52 10.35 -66.00
C ARG A 389 -16.64 11.20 -65.36
N ARG A 390 -16.29 12.09 -64.42
CA ARG A 390 -16.94 13.39 -64.13
C ARG A 390 -15.86 14.27 -63.50
N ARG A 391 -15.25 15.20 -64.25
CA ARG A 391 -15.53 16.65 -64.28
C ARG A 391 -15.79 17.25 -62.89
N PHE A 392 -14.81 18.01 -62.40
CA PHE A 392 -15.04 19.27 -61.67
C PHE A 392 -13.98 20.30 -62.11
N CYS A 393 -14.47 21.48 -62.46
CA CYS A 393 -13.70 22.69 -62.75
C CYS A 393 -13.49 23.46 -61.43
N GLY A 394 -12.37 24.19 -61.30
CA GLY A 394 -12.16 25.16 -60.23
C GLY A 394 -10.77 25.80 -60.32
N LEU A 395 -10.76 27.12 -60.54
CA LEU A 395 -9.73 28.03 -61.06
C LEU A 395 -8.48 28.28 -60.17
N PRO A 396 -7.44 28.99 -60.72
CA PRO A 396 -6.13 29.16 -60.11
C PRO A 396 -5.92 30.47 -59.34
N HIS A 397 -4.79 30.49 -58.64
CA HIS A 397 -4.09 31.58 -57.95
C HIS A 397 -4.04 32.93 -58.69
N ALA A 398 -4.11 34.00 -57.90
CA ALA A 398 -3.62 35.32 -58.25
C ALA A 398 -2.52 35.73 -57.25
N ASP A 399 -1.31 35.96 -57.77
CA ASP A 399 -0.27 36.79 -57.17
C ASP A 399 -0.50 38.24 -57.61
N LEU A 400 -0.33 39.21 -56.70
CA LEU A 400 0.19 40.54 -57.02
C LEU A 400 0.62 41.24 -55.71
N ALA A 401 1.83 41.80 -55.78
CA ALA A 401 2.52 42.53 -54.75
C ALA A 401 2.06 44.00 -54.63
N CYS A 402 1.86 44.47 -53.41
CA CYS A 402 2.36 45.71 -52.78
C CYS A 402 1.74 45.84 -51.39
#